data_AF-A0A800LXP5-F1
#
_entry.id   AF-A0A800LXP5-F1
#
_cell.length_a   1.000
_cell.length_b   1.000
_cell.length_c   1.000
_cell.angle_alpha   90.00
_cell.angle_beta   90.00
_cell.angle_gamma   90.00
#
_symmetry.space_group_name_H-M   'P 1'
#
loop_
_entity.id
_entity.type
_entity.pdbx_description
1 polymer ?
#
loop_
_entity_poly.entity_id
_entity_poly.type
_entity_poly.pdbx_seq_one_letter_code
_entity_poly.pdbx_strand_id
1 'polypeptide(L)'
;MGEIDTEITIRSHPSEELGERKIKLDGMVYIETEDHGDVRLKDLCDINADGTITSIEKRDSRPIIHWLANGTETRLSIPDGKELRVVEGLLESHSHPIGTIVQLERIGYAIIEKDGLLLVHE
;
A
#
# COMPACT_ATOMS: atom_id res chain seq x y z
N MET A 1 11.34 -18.59 14.46
CA MET A 1 10.56 -18.10 13.30
C MET A 1 9.36 -17.38 13.89
N GLY A 2 9.14 -16.12 13.54
CA GLY A 2 7.93 -15.41 14.01
C GLY A 2 6.74 -15.89 13.20
N GLU A 3 5.65 -16.23 13.88
CA GLU A 3 4.34 -16.43 13.22
C GLU A 3 3.66 -15.07 13.10
N ILE A 4 3.07 -14.80 11.95
CA ILE A 4 2.22 -13.62 11.72
C ILE A 4 0.78 -14.10 11.75
N ASP A 5 -0.06 -13.40 12.50
CA ASP A 5 -1.50 -13.66 12.52
C ASP A 5 -2.10 -13.52 11.12
N THR A 6 -3.12 -14.32 10.81
CA THR A 6 -3.82 -14.26 9.51
C THR A 6 -4.65 -12.99 9.32
N GLU A 7 -4.77 -12.16 10.36
CA GLU A 7 -5.40 -10.84 10.32
C GLU A 7 -4.57 -9.87 11.16
N ILE A 8 -4.28 -8.69 10.63
CA ILE A 8 -3.57 -7.61 11.32
C ILE A 8 -4.41 -6.34 11.32
N THR A 9 -4.14 -5.47 12.27
CA THR A 9 -4.80 -4.17 12.39
C THR A 9 -3.76 -3.07 12.26
N ILE A 10 -3.96 -2.16 11.29
CA ILE A 10 -3.06 -1.04 11.00
C ILE A 10 -3.85 0.25 11.12
N ARG A 11 -3.21 1.32 11.61
CA ARG A 11 -3.84 2.65 11.65
C ARG A 11 -4.08 3.19 10.25
N SER A 12 -5.23 3.83 10.05
CA SER A 12 -5.58 4.46 8.77
C SER A 12 -4.78 5.74 8.52
N HIS A 13 -4.28 6.41 9.57
CA HIS A 13 -3.48 7.61 9.47
C HIS A 13 -2.26 7.54 10.40
N PRO A 14 -1.09 8.10 9.99
CA PRO A 14 0.14 8.02 10.80
C PRO A 14 0.03 8.71 12.16
N SER A 15 -0.69 9.83 12.26
CA SER A 15 -0.78 10.64 13.49
C SER A 15 -2.19 10.87 14.03
N GLU A 16 -3.22 10.70 13.19
CA GLU A 16 -4.59 11.11 13.52
C GLU A 16 -5.42 9.87 13.80
N GLU A 17 -6.39 10.00 14.70
CA GLU A 17 -7.31 8.92 15.05
C GLU A 17 -8.44 8.82 14.01
N LEU A 18 -8.09 8.41 12.79
CA LEU A 18 -9.04 8.15 11.69
C LEU A 18 -9.48 6.67 11.63
N GLY A 19 -9.31 5.95 12.74
CA GLY A 19 -9.62 4.54 12.88
C GLY A 19 -8.50 3.62 12.38
N GLU A 20 -8.84 2.33 12.35
CA GLU A 20 -7.93 1.25 11.99
C GLU A 20 -8.52 0.43 10.85
N ARG A 21 -7.65 -0.05 9.96
CA ARG A 21 -7.96 -0.99 8.88
C ARG A 21 -7.53 -2.39 9.29
N LYS A 22 -8.41 -3.35 9.05
CA LYS A 22 -8.12 -4.78 9.25
C LYS A 22 -7.70 -5.38 7.93
N ILE A 23 -6.51 -5.96 7.89
CA ILE A 23 -5.94 -6.59 6.71
C ILE A 23 -5.86 -8.08 6.95
N LYS A 24 -6.53 -8.85 6.10
CA LYS A 24 -6.40 -10.32 6.09
C LYS A 24 -5.21 -10.73 5.23
N LEU A 25 -4.35 -11.55 5.79
CA LEU A 25 -3.19 -12.12 5.14
C LEU A 25 -3.53 -13.54 4.64
N ASP A 26 -3.22 -13.82 3.38
CA ASP A 26 -3.43 -15.14 2.76
C ASP A 26 -2.11 -15.86 2.43
N GLY A 27 -1.00 -15.33 2.97
CA GLY A 27 0.35 -15.86 2.76
C GLY A 27 1.11 -15.22 1.59
N MET A 28 0.50 -14.26 0.88
CA MET A 28 1.17 -13.45 -0.14
C MET A 28 0.96 -11.96 0.11
N VAL A 29 1.87 -11.16 -0.42
CA VAL A 29 1.74 -9.69 -0.49
C VAL A 29 2.24 -9.20 -1.83
N TYR A 30 1.69 -8.07 -2.27
CA TYR A 30 2.15 -7.32 -3.42
C TYR A 30 2.97 -6.12 -2.95
N ILE A 31 4.05 -5.84 -3.67
CA ILE A 31 4.90 -4.68 -3.48
C ILE A 31 5.16 -4.05 -4.86
N GLU A 32 5.58 -2.79 -4.88
CA GLU A 32 6.05 -2.18 -6.11
C GLU A 32 7.32 -2.86 -6.61
N THR A 33 7.43 -3.01 -7.93
CA THR A 33 8.57 -3.73 -8.54
C THR A 33 9.91 -3.06 -8.24
N GLU A 34 9.91 -1.72 -8.12
CA GLU A 34 11.08 -0.91 -7.78
C GLU A 34 11.59 -1.10 -6.35
N ASP A 35 10.76 -1.65 -5.46
CA ASP A 35 11.08 -1.88 -4.06
C ASP A 35 11.61 -3.29 -3.77
N HIS A 36 11.83 -4.10 -4.80
CA HIS A 36 12.32 -5.47 -4.64
C HIS A 36 13.71 -5.53 -3.96
N GLY A 37 13.80 -6.23 -2.83
CA GLY A 37 15.06 -6.43 -2.10
C GLY A 37 14.85 -6.69 -0.61
N ASP A 38 15.88 -6.40 0.18
CA ASP A 38 15.82 -6.49 1.64
C ASP A 38 15.17 -5.23 2.23
N VAL A 39 13.90 -5.36 2.61
CA VAL A 39 13.02 -4.23 2.94
C VAL A 39 12.16 -4.52 4.18
N ARG A 40 11.58 -3.48 4.76
CA ARG A 40 10.55 -3.60 5.79
C ARG A 40 9.18 -3.25 5.20
N LEU A 41 8.27 -4.21 5.25
CA LEU A 41 6.85 -3.97 5.01
C LEU A 41 6.31 -3.12 6.15
N LYS A 42 5.84 -1.91 5.83
CA LYS A 42 5.35 -0.95 6.82
C LYS A 42 4.33 -1.60 7.76
N ASP A 43 4.52 -1.37 9.07
CA ASP A 43 3.66 -1.88 10.15
C ASP A 43 3.46 -3.41 10.18
N LEU A 44 4.31 -4.19 9.48
CA LEU A 44 4.23 -5.65 9.43
C LEU A 44 5.54 -6.35 9.81
N CYS A 45 6.49 -6.49 8.88
CA CYS A 45 7.71 -7.27 9.10
C CYS A 45 8.83 -6.93 8.12
N ASP A 46 10.02 -7.42 8.43
CA ASP A 46 11.22 -7.37 7.61
C ASP A 46 11.27 -8.60 6.70
N ILE A 47 11.44 -8.40 5.39
CA ILE A 47 11.63 -9.46 4.40
C ILE A 47 12.99 -9.35 3.71
N ASN A 48 13.48 -10.45 3.16
CA ASN A 48 14.63 -10.45 2.24
C ASN A 48 14.16 -10.43 0.78
N ALA A 49 15.11 -10.36 -0.16
CA ALA A 49 14.84 -10.37 -1.60
C ALA A 49 14.06 -11.61 -2.10
N ASP A 50 14.11 -12.74 -1.38
CA ASP A 50 13.33 -13.94 -1.72
C ASP A 50 11.89 -13.88 -1.19
N GLY A 51 11.48 -12.77 -0.57
CA GLY A 51 10.17 -12.60 0.08
C GLY A 51 10.04 -13.34 1.41
N THR A 52 11.14 -13.86 1.97
CA THR A 52 11.12 -14.58 3.24
C THR A 52 11.15 -13.62 4.42
N ILE A 53 10.27 -13.85 5.40
CA ILE A 53 10.25 -13.08 6.64
C ILE A 53 11.52 -13.34 7.45
N THR A 54 12.23 -12.27 7.79
CA THR A 54 13.48 -12.30 8.56
C THR A 54 13.31 -11.80 9.99
N SER A 55 12.40 -10.86 10.23
CA SER A 55 12.10 -10.33 11.56
C SER A 55 10.72 -9.68 11.62
N ILE A 56 9.98 -9.86 12.71
CA ILE A 56 8.74 -9.10 12.97
C ILE A 56 9.11 -7.74 13.57
N GLU A 57 9.99 -7.75 14.57
CA GLU A 57 10.48 -6.52 15.21
C GLU A 57 11.42 -5.75 14.29
N LYS A 58 11.35 -4.42 14.32
CA LYS A 58 12.27 -3.56 13.57
C LYS A 58 13.67 -3.64 14.19
N ARG A 59 14.66 -4.10 13.42
CA ARG A 59 16.04 -4.31 13.92
C ARG A 59 17.09 -3.39 13.35
N ASP A 60 16.85 -2.83 12.17
CA ASP A 60 17.84 -2.05 11.43
C ASP A 60 17.19 -0.87 10.66
N SER A 61 17.97 -0.26 9.77
CA SER A 61 17.60 0.91 8.98
C SER A 61 17.25 0.58 7.53
N ARG A 62 16.73 -0.62 7.25
CA ARG A 62 16.27 -0.97 5.89
C ARG A 62 15.14 -0.04 5.42
N PRO A 63 14.98 0.15 4.10
CA PRO A 63 13.88 0.93 3.54
C PRO A 63 12.52 0.39 4.01
N ILE A 64 11.61 1.29 4.36
CA ILE A 64 10.24 0.95 4.72
C ILE A 64 9.36 1.19 3.49
N ILE A 65 8.66 0.16 3.04
CA ILE A 65 7.86 0.17 1.82
C ILE A 65 6.39 -0.07 2.12
N HIS A 66 5.52 0.44 1.24
CA HIS A 66 4.11 0.09 1.26
C HIS A 66 3.93 -1.29 0.61
N TRP A 67 2.79 -1.92 0.90
CA TRP A 67 2.49 -3.27 0.43
C TRP A 67 0.98 -3.51 0.50
N LEU A 68 0.53 -4.60 -0.13
CA LEU A 68 -0.87 -4.98 -0.17
C LEU A 68 -1.03 -6.48 0.05
N ALA A 69 -1.91 -6.92 0.94
CA ALA A 69 -2.24 -8.35 1.07
C ALA A 69 -3.14 -8.83 -0.06
N ASN A 70 -4.18 -8.05 -0.35
CA ASN A 70 -5.19 -8.33 -1.34
C ASN A 70 -5.71 -7.02 -1.93
N GLY A 71 -6.05 -7.03 -3.21
CA GLY A 71 -6.48 -5.82 -3.92
C GLY A 71 -7.47 -6.10 -5.01
N THR A 72 -8.15 -5.05 -5.45
CA THR A 72 -8.93 -5.05 -6.69
C THR A 72 -8.10 -4.36 -7.77
N GLU A 73 -8.14 -4.91 -8.99
CA GLU A 73 -7.57 -4.24 -10.16
C GLU A 73 -8.15 -2.83 -10.29
N THR A 74 -7.27 -1.85 -10.43
CA THR A 74 -7.63 -0.43 -10.54
C THR A 74 -6.78 0.27 -11.58
N ARG A 75 -7.14 1.51 -11.85
CA ARG A 75 -6.40 2.42 -12.72
C ARG A 75 -6.10 3.71 -11.99
N LEU A 76 -4.85 4.15 -12.06
CA LEU A 76 -4.41 5.47 -11.63
C LEU A 76 -4.15 6.32 -12.88
N SER A 77 -4.97 7.34 -13.07
CA SER A 77 -4.78 8.37 -14.08
C SER A 77 -3.85 9.45 -13.54
N ILE A 78 -2.80 9.76 -14.27
CA ILE A 78 -1.72 10.66 -13.88
C ILE A 78 -1.66 11.79 -14.91
N PRO A 79 -1.86 13.06 -14.51
CA PRO A 79 -1.70 14.20 -15.40
C PRO A 79 -0.28 14.29 -15.95
N ASP A 80 -0.15 14.31 -17.28
CA ASP A 80 1.11 14.51 -18.00
C ASP A 80 0.95 15.67 -18.99
N GLY A 81 1.11 16.89 -18.49
CA GLY A 81 0.89 18.12 -19.25
C GLY A 81 -0.56 18.28 -19.71
N LYS A 82 -0.84 17.95 -20.98
CA LYS A 82 -2.19 18.01 -21.58
C LYS A 82 -2.82 16.62 -21.77
N GLU A 83 -2.09 15.57 -21.44
CA GLU A 83 -2.51 14.18 -21.59
C GLU A 83 -2.69 13.53 -20.22
N LEU A 84 -3.35 12.37 -20.21
CA LEU A 84 -3.45 11.51 -19.04
C LEU A 84 -2.70 10.22 -19.32
N ARG A 85 -1.69 9.94 -18.50
CA ARG A 85 -1.04 8.63 -18.45
C ARG A 85 -1.84 7.73 -17.51
N VAL A 86 -2.18 6.52 -17.96
CA VAL A 86 -2.89 5.55 -17.11
C VAL A 86 -1.94 4.45 -16.70
N VAL A 87 -1.92 4.14 -15.40
CA VAL A 87 -1.20 3.01 -14.82
C VAL A 87 -2.22 2.02 -14.26
N GLU A 88 -2.12 0.76 -14.64
CA GLU A 88 -2.92 -0.33 -14.08
C GLU A 88 -2.20 -0.91 -12.87
N GLY A 89 -2.95 -1.23 -11.81
CA GLY A 89 -2.38 -1.74 -10.56
C GLY A 89 -3.43 -2.35 -9.65
N LEU A 90 -3.06 -2.59 -8.39
CA LEU A 90 -3.96 -3.11 -7.36
C LEU A 90 -4.21 -2.04 -6.30
N LEU A 91 -5.44 -1.97 -5.80
CA LEU A 91 -5.83 -1.08 -4.70
C LEU A 91 -6.48 -1.87 -3.58
N GLU A 92 -6.16 -1.52 -2.34
CA GLU A 92 -6.86 -2.02 -1.16
C GLU A 92 -8.35 -1.72 -1.27
N SER A 93 -9.17 -2.70 -0.90
CA SER A 93 -10.62 -2.52 -0.92
C SER A 93 -11.02 -1.37 0.02
N HIS A 94 -11.81 -0.43 -0.49
CA HIS A 94 -12.27 0.72 0.29
C HIS A 94 -13.77 0.99 0.08
N SER A 95 -14.36 1.78 0.97
CA SER A 95 -15.74 2.26 0.88
C SER A 95 -15.85 3.78 0.73
N HIS A 96 -14.74 4.47 0.45
CA HIS A 96 -14.70 5.90 0.23
C HIS A 96 -15.62 6.33 -0.94
N PRO A 97 -16.45 7.37 -0.76
CA PRO A 97 -17.26 7.94 -1.85
C PRO A 97 -16.42 8.51 -3.00
N ILE A 98 -17.01 8.57 -4.20
CA ILE A 98 -16.44 9.30 -5.35
C ILE A 98 -16.20 10.76 -4.95
N GLY A 99 -15.04 11.30 -5.31
CA GLY A 99 -14.58 12.64 -4.95
C GLY A 99 -13.79 12.70 -3.65
N THR A 100 -13.66 11.60 -2.91
CA THR A 100 -12.81 11.56 -1.71
C THR A 100 -11.34 11.67 -2.12
N ILE A 101 -10.59 12.57 -1.47
CA ILE A 101 -9.13 12.62 -1.58
C ILE A 101 -8.54 11.61 -0.60
N VAL A 102 -7.69 10.74 -1.10
CA VAL A 102 -6.97 9.72 -0.33
C VAL A 102 -5.47 9.88 -0.55
N GLN A 103 -4.69 9.45 0.43
CA GLN A 103 -3.24 9.36 0.31
C GLN A 103 -2.87 7.93 -0.08
N LEU A 104 -2.25 7.77 -1.24
CA LEU A 104 -1.60 6.55 -1.68
C LEU A 104 -0.16 6.55 -1.14
N GLU A 105 0.13 5.68 -0.17
CA GLU A 105 1.41 5.71 0.56
C GLU A 105 2.61 5.59 -0.40
N ARG A 106 3.52 6.57 -0.35
CA ARG A 106 4.71 6.71 -1.24
C ARG A 106 4.42 6.92 -2.74
N ILE A 107 3.16 7.12 -3.13
CA ILE A 107 2.77 7.46 -4.50
C ILE A 107 2.32 8.92 -4.58
N GLY A 108 1.46 9.36 -3.64
CA GLY A 108 0.93 10.72 -3.64
C GLY A 108 -0.51 10.82 -3.14
N TYR A 109 -1.17 11.93 -3.42
CA TYR A 109 -2.60 12.13 -3.17
C TYR A 109 -3.40 11.91 -4.44
N ALA A 110 -4.51 11.18 -4.32
CA ALA A 110 -5.40 10.88 -5.43
C ALA A 110 -6.87 11.10 -5.04
N ILE A 111 -7.72 11.34 -6.03
CA ILE A 111 -9.18 11.44 -5.90
C ILE A 111 -9.80 10.10 -6.34
N ILE A 112 -10.71 9.56 -5.54
CA ILE A 112 -11.56 8.42 -5.93
C ILE A 112 -12.49 8.84 -7.07
N GLU A 113 -12.38 8.18 -8.22
CA GLU A 113 -13.31 8.32 -9.34
C GLU A 113 -14.21 7.10 -9.48
N LYS A 114 -15.17 7.15 -10.41
CA LYS A 114 -16.09 6.04 -10.65
C LYS A 114 -15.37 4.76 -11.11
N ASP A 115 -14.35 4.93 -11.95
CA ASP A 115 -13.68 3.84 -12.66
C ASP A 115 -12.17 3.77 -12.35
N GLY A 116 -11.74 4.34 -11.22
CA GLY A 116 -10.34 4.36 -10.80
C GLY A 116 -9.98 5.53 -9.88
N LEU A 117 -8.76 6.05 -10.04
CA LEU A 117 -8.18 7.13 -9.28
C LEU A 117 -7.60 8.20 -10.20
N LEU A 118 -7.67 9.46 -9.79
CA LEU A 118 -6.96 10.57 -10.42
C LEU A 118 -5.88 11.09 -9.46
N LEU A 119 -4.61 11.00 -9.86
CA LEU A 119 -3.50 11.57 -9.09
C LEU A 119 -3.56 13.11 -9.15
N VAL A 120 -3.46 13.76 -7.99
CA VAL A 120 -3.52 15.23 -7.87
C VAL A 120 -2.25 15.85 -7.31
N HIS A 121 -1.42 15.07 -6.61
CA HIS A 121 -0.12 15.49 -6.09
C HIS A 121 0.76 14.26 -5.85
N GLU A 122 2.06 14.36 -6.13
CA GLU A 122 3.10 13.36 -5.82
C GLU A 122 3.96 13.83 -4.63
#